data_AF-A0AAN5C3E7-F1
#
_entry.id   AF-A0AAN5C3E7-F1
#
_cell.length_a   1.000
_cell.length_b   1.000
_cell.length_c   1.000
_cell.angle_alpha   90.00
_cell.angle_beta   90.00
_cell.angle_gamma   90.00
#
_symmetry.space_group_name_H-M   'P 1'
#
loop_
_entity.id
_entity.type
_entity.pdbx_description
1 polymer ?
#
loop_
_entity_poly.entity_id
_entity_poly.type
_entity_poly.pdbx_seq_one_letter_code
_entity_poly.pdbx_strand_id
1 'polypeptide(L)'
;QDFLTIIQTKSSINADRLICAVQLAQPEKAEAVARALFRRFWVDRADIFEEKDFLEVLSACGVSDPSAIVSSISSEAVKGKMKENTDEAVESGCFGAPWTVLTLENGRKEKFFGSDRLHIIGHMMGQKFDGPLVASL
;
A
#
# COMPACT_ATOMS: atom_id res chain seq x y z
N GLN A 1 18.12 12.91 -4.25
CA GLN A 1 19.12 12.03 -3.59
C GLN A 1 19.34 10.80 -4.48
N ASP A 2 20.47 10.12 -4.33
CA ASP A 2 20.70 8.84 -5.02
C ASP A 2 19.83 7.72 -4.43
N PHE A 3 19.26 6.87 -5.28
CA PHE A 3 18.30 5.84 -4.86
C PHE A 3 18.94 4.76 -3.98
N LEU A 4 20.18 4.36 -4.25
CA LEU A 4 20.87 3.36 -3.43
C LEU A 4 21.10 3.88 -2.01
N THR A 5 21.45 5.16 -1.90
CA THR A 5 21.58 5.83 -0.61
C THR A 5 20.27 5.82 0.17
N ILE A 6 19.13 6.10 -0.49
CA ILE A 6 17.82 6.11 0.16
C ILE A 6 17.49 4.73 0.72
N ILE A 7 17.59 3.66 -0.08
CA ILE A 7 17.22 2.30 0.37
C ILE A 7 18.14 1.78 1.48
N GLN A 8 19.37 2.31 1.60
CA GLN A 8 20.31 1.95 2.66
C GLN A 8 20.09 2.73 3.96
N THR A 9 19.50 3.93 3.90
CA THR A 9 19.48 4.87 5.04
C THR A 9 18.09 5.24 5.52
N LYS A 10 17.05 4.98 4.72
CA LYS A 10 15.67 5.36 5.01
C LYS A 10 14.78 4.12 4.97
N SER A 11 13.68 4.18 5.73
CA SER A 11 12.67 3.13 5.80
C SER A 11 11.30 3.71 5.49
N SER A 12 10.49 2.98 4.71
CA SER A 12 9.09 3.32 4.44
C SER A 12 8.15 3.01 5.61
N ILE A 13 8.65 2.44 6.72
CA ILE A 13 7.81 1.93 7.82
C ILE A 13 6.78 2.94 8.33
N ASN A 14 7.13 4.23 8.41
CA ASN A 14 6.19 5.25 8.86
C ASN A 14 5.16 5.62 7.78
N ALA A 15 5.52 5.58 6.49
CA ALA A 15 4.57 5.73 5.40
C ALA A 15 3.60 4.53 5.33
N ASP A 16 4.09 3.31 5.56
CA ASP A 16 3.27 2.10 5.61
C ASP A 16 2.29 2.13 6.80
N ARG A 17 2.76 2.60 7.97
CA ARG A 17 1.90 2.88 9.13
C ARG A 17 0.90 4.00 8.87
N LEU A 18 1.26 5.01 8.11
CA LEU A 18 0.34 6.08 7.72
C LEU A 18 -0.85 5.53 6.93
N ILE A 19 -0.58 4.64 5.96
CA ILE A 19 -1.64 3.95 5.20
C ILE A 19 -2.53 3.14 6.14
N CYS A 20 -1.95 2.40 7.10
CA CYS A 20 -2.73 1.65 8.10
C CYS A 20 -3.57 2.57 8.99
N ALA A 21 -3.02 3.70 9.43
CA ALA A 21 -3.73 4.69 10.25
C ALA A 21 -4.94 5.29 9.49
N VAL A 22 -4.74 5.65 8.23
CA VAL A 22 -5.83 6.11 7.35
C VAL A 22 -6.85 4.99 7.14
N GLN A 23 -6.42 3.75 6.91
CA GLN A 23 -7.34 2.63 6.73
C GLN A 23 -8.22 2.39 7.97
N LEU A 24 -7.67 2.57 9.18
CA LEU A 24 -8.42 2.41 10.43
C LEU A 24 -9.40 3.57 10.70
N ALA A 25 -9.04 4.80 10.31
CA ALA A 25 -9.81 6.00 10.65
C ALA A 25 -10.75 6.49 9.53
N GLN A 26 -10.30 6.42 8.28
CA GLN A 26 -10.93 6.95 7.07
C GLN A 26 -10.66 6.00 5.88
N PRO A 27 -11.21 4.76 5.90
CA PRO A 27 -10.88 3.69 4.94
C PRO A 27 -11.09 4.09 3.47
N GLU A 28 -12.05 4.95 3.18
CA GLU A 28 -12.33 5.49 1.85
C GLU A 28 -11.19 6.35 1.28
N LYS A 29 -10.27 6.81 2.13
CA LYS A 29 -9.10 7.61 1.74
C LYS A 29 -7.82 6.77 1.58
N ALA A 30 -7.80 5.54 2.08
CA ALA A 30 -6.58 4.73 2.16
C ALA A 30 -5.94 4.49 0.79
N GLU A 31 -6.76 4.17 -0.23
CA GLU A 31 -6.29 3.96 -1.60
C GLU A 31 -5.65 5.24 -2.18
N ALA A 32 -6.32 6.39 -2.01
CA ALA A 32 -5.85 7.67 -2.53
C ALA A 32 -4.52 8.08 -1.88
N VAL A 33 -4.39 7.90 -0.56
CA VAL A 33 -3.15 8.17 0.19
C VAL A 33 -2.02 7.23 -0.23
N ALA A 34 -2.28 5.93 -0.34
CA ALA A 34 -1.28 4.97 -0.80
C ALA A 34 -0.77 5.30 -2.21
N ARG A 35 -1.69 5.65 -3.12
CA ARG A 35 -1.34 6.08 -4.48
C ARG A 35 -0.52 7.37 -4.49
N ALA A 36 -0.88 8.35 -3.65
CA ALA A 36 -0.18 9.62 -3.54
C ALA A 36 1.25 9.45 -3.01
N LEU A 37 1.44 8.63 -1.96
CA LEU A 37 2.77 8.27 -1.45
C LEU A 37 3.62 7.58 -2.53
N PHE A 38 3.04 6.60 -3.23
CA PHE A 38 3.73 5.87 -4.29
C PHE A 38 4.16 6.81 -5.42
N ARG A 39 3.26 7.68 -5.89
CA ARG A 39 3.56 8.67 -6.93
C ARG A 39 4.64 9.65 -6.48
N ARG A 40 4.50 10.22 -5.28
CA ARG A 40 5.43 11.21 -4.72
C ARG A 40 6.87 10.67 -4.73
N PHE A 41 7.04 9.43 -4.27
CA PHE A 41 8.37 8.81 -4.19
C PHE A 41 8.92 8.38 -5.56
N TRP A 42 8.12 7.66 -6.34
CA TRP A 42 8.61 7.01 -7.57
C TRP A 42 8.61 7.91 -8.80
N VAL A 43 7.63 8.80 -8.91
CA VAL A 43 7.45 9.69 -10.07
C VAL A 43 8.04 11.07 -9.78
N ASP A 44 7.61 11.68 -8.68
CA ASP A 44 7.95 13.08 -8.39
C ASP A 44 9.33 13.20 -7.69
N ARG A 45 9.93 12.07 -7.30
CA ARG A 45 11.25 11.98 -6.63
C ARG A 45 11.32 12.80 -5.33
N ALA A 46 10.19 12.89 -4.62
CA ALA A 46 10.07 13.60 -3.36
C ALA A 46 9.99 12.64 -2.16
N ASP A 47 10.35 13.15 -0.97
CA ASP A 47 10.47 12.35 0.25
C ASP A 47 9.10 11.91 0.80
N ILE A 48 9.10 10.76 1.49
CA ILE A 48 7.95 10.15 2.18
C ILE A 48 8.35 9.66 3.59
N PHE A 49 9.25 10.39 4.26
CA PHE A 49 9.94 9.87 5.46
C PHE A 49 9.63 10.67 6.71
N GLU A 50 9.21 11.93 6.56
CA GLU A 50 9.04 12.88 7.65
C GLU A 50 7.59 13.33 7.79
N GLU A 51 7.24 13.84 8.97
CA GLU A 51 5.88 14.33 9.28
C GLU A 51 5.37 15.35 8.27
N LYS A 52 6.23 16.28 7.82
CA LYS A 52 5.87 17.27 6.80
C LYS A 52 5.40 16.62 5.49
N ASP A 53 6.02 15.50 5.09
CA ASP A 53 5.69 14.78 3.86
C ASP A 53 4.31 14.13 3.99
N PHE A 54 4.04 13.57 5.17
CA PHE A 54 2.75 12.94 5.47
C PHE A 54 1.63 13.97 5.51
N LEU A 55 1.81 15.10 6.18
CA LEU A 55 0.81 16.16 6.25
C LEU A 55 0.46 16.70 4.86
N GLU A 56 1.45 16.87 3.98
CA GLU A 56 1.23 17.30 2.60
C GLU A 56 0.36 16.29 1.82
N VAL A 57 0.72 15.00 1.89
CA VAL A 57 -0.03 13.93 1.20
C VAL A 57 -1.45 13.79 1.74
N LEU A 58 -1.61 13.75 3.05
CA LEU A 58 -2.93 13.62 3.69
C LEU A 58 -3.84 14.80 3.34
N SER A 59 -3.31 16.02 3.38
CA SER A 59 -4.06 17.23 3.01
C SER A 59 -4.48 17.20 1.54
N ALA A 60 -3.58 16.82 0.64
CA ALA A 60 -3.89 16.70 -0.79
C ALA A 60 -4.95 15.62 -1.09
N CYS A 61 -5.03 14.58 -0.27
CA CYS A 61 -6.06 13.52 -0.38
C CYS A 61 -7.39 13.88 0.32
N GLY A 62 -7.46 15.04 0.98
CA GLY A 62 -8.63 15.49 1.73
C GLY A 62 -8.94 14.58 2.91
N VAL A 63 -7.90 14.11 3.61
CA VAL A 63 -8.05 13.40 4.89
C VAL A 63 -8.37 14.42 5.98
N SER A 64 -9.40 14.12 6.78
CA SER A 64 -9.78 14.94 7.93
C SER A 64 -8.78 14.75 9.08
N ASP A 65 -8.43 15.84 9.76
CA ASP A 65 -7.44 15.86 10.86
C ASP A 65 -6.10 15.12 10.55
N PRO A 66 -5.31 15.61 9.57
CA PRO A 66 -4.03 15.01 9.23
C PRO A 66 -3.07 14.86 10.42
N SER A 67 -3.06 15.83 11.34
CA SER A 67 -2.19 15.83 12.51
C SER A 67 -2.51 14.68 13.48
N ALA A 68 -3.80 14.38 13.69
CA ALA A 68 -4.19 13.21 14.49
C ALA A 68 -3.77 11.90 13.81
N ILE A 69 -3.95 11.79 12.48
CA ILE A 69 -3.52 10.61 11.71
C ILE A 69 -2.01 10.41 11.86
N VAL A 70 -1.20 11.45 11.64
CA VAL A 70 0.27 11.36 11.78
C VAL A 70 0.67 10.98 13.20
N SER A 71 0.03 11.56 14.22
CA SER A 71 0.33 11.22 15.63
C SER A 71 0.02 9.74 15.92
N SER A 72 -1.03 9.19 15.31
CA SER A 72 -1.47 7.81 15.54
C SER A 72 -0.54 6.74 14.95
N ILE A 73 0.38 7.06 14.03
CA ILE A 73 1.27 6.06 13.41
C ILE A 73 2.18 5.37 14.44
N SER A 74 2.41 6.02 15.58
CA SER A 74 3.20 5.51 16.69
C SER A 74 2.39 4.70 17.71
N SER A 75 1.06 4.64 17.57
CA SER A 75 0.16 3.90 18.45
C SER A 75 0.30 2.39 18.29
N GLU A 76 0.03 1.65 19.35
CA GLU A 76 0.06 0.19 19.33
C GLU A 76 -0.99 -0.40 18.39
N ALA A 77 -2.14 0.26 18.24
CA ALA A 77 -3.18 -0.16 17.29
C ALA A 77 -2.67 -0.14 15.84
N VAL A 78 -2.02 0.95 15.41
CA VAL A 78 -1.51 1.09 14.04
C VAL A 78 -0.30 0.16 13.80
N LYS A 79 0.63 0.09 14.76
CA LYS A 79 1.76 -0.86 14.68
C LYS A 79 1.28 -2.30 14.59
N GLY A 80 0.32 -2.65 15.44
CA GLY A 80 -0.31 -3.97 15.48
C GLY A 80 -0.96 -4.30 14.14
N LYS A 81 -1.72 -3.36 13.54
CA LYS A 81 -2.36 -3.58 12.25
C LYS A 81 -1.36 -3.80 11.11
N MET A 82 -0.30 -2.98 11.04
CA MET A 82 0.76 -3.17 10.04
C MET A 82 1.46 -4.52 10.20
N LYS A 83 1.73 -4.93 11.45
CA LYS A 83 2.34 -6.22 11.75
C LYS A 83 1.42 -7.37 11.34
N GLU A 84 0.15 -7.34 11.74
CA GLU A 84 -0.87 -8.35 11.38
C GLU A 84 -0.95 -8.54 9.86
N ASN A 85 -1.08 -7.45 9.10
CA ASN A 85 -1.15 -7.52 7.63
C ASN A 85 0.13 -8.14 7.02
N THR A 86 1.29 -7.84 7.60
CA THR A 86 2.58 -8.37 7.13
C THR A 86 2.73 -9.85 7.50
N ASP A 87 2.36 -10.23 8.72
CA ASP A 87 2.37 -11.61 9.19
C ASP A 87 1.45 -12.48 8.32
N GLU A 88 0.23 -12.02 8.02
CA GLU A 88 -0.71 -12.74 7.14
C GLU A 88 -0.08 -13.00 5.76
N ALA A 89 0.60 -12.01 5.19
CA ALA A 89 1.31 -12.20 3.92
C ALA A 89 2.43 -13.25 4.05
N VAL A 90 3.28 -13.15 5.08
CA VAL A 90 4.39 -14.09 5.31
C VAL A 90 3.89 -15.51 5.56
N GLU A 91 2.86 -15.69 6.38
CA GLU A 91 2.22 -16.99 6.66
C GLU A 91 1.63 -17.62 5.39
N SER A 92 1.21 -16.78 4.42
CA SER A 92 0.76 -17.27 3.13
C SER A 92 1.90 -17.76 2.21
N GLY A 93 3.16 -17.53 2.58
CA GLY A 93 4.36 -17.87 1.80
C GLY A 93 4.97 -16.71 1.02
N CYS A 94 4.62 -15.46 1.37
CA CYS A 94 5.17 -14.26 0.74
C CYS A 94 6.67 -14.15 0.98
N PHE A 95 7.42 -13.88 -0.09
CA PHE A 95 8.87 -13.64 -0.07
C PHE A 95 9.27 -12.29 -0.68
N GLY A 96 8.28 -11.49 -1.12
CA GLY A 96 8.50 -10.21 -1.78
C GLY A 96 7.19 -9.54 -2.18
N ALA A 97 7.26 -8.31 -2.67
CA ALA A 97 6.09 -7.51 -3.06
C ALA A 97 6.13 -7.12 -4.55
N PRO A 98 4.96 -6.95 -5.22
CA PRO A 98 3.62 -7.21 -4.68
C PRO A 98 3.33 -8.71 -4.55
N TRP A 99 2.49 -9.07 -3.58
CA TRP A 99 2.00 -10.41 -3.33
C TRP A 99 0.47 -10.39 -3.32
N THR A 100 -0.14 -11.09 -4.27
CA THR A 100 -1.61 -11.15 -4.40
C THR A 100 -2.11 -12.53 -3.99
N VAL A 101 -3.06 -12.58 -3.07
CA VAL A 101 -3.77 -13.80 -2.66
C VAL A 101 -5.18 -13.76 -3.24
N LEU A 102 -5.47 -14.64 -4.19
CA LEU A 102 -6.79 -14.83 -4.78
C LEU A 102 -7.54 -15.93 -4.02
N THR A 103 -8.68 -15.61 -3.43
CA THR A 103 -9.59 -16.62 -2.86
C THR A 103 -10.69 -16.92 -3.88
N LEU A 104 -10.74 -18.16 -4.37
CA LEU A 104 -11.75 -18.62 -5.32
C LEU A 104 -13.07 -18.95 -4.61
N GLU A 105 -14.17 -19.04 -5.36
CA GLU A 105 -15.51 -19.34 -4.82
C GLU A 105 -15.57 -20.66 -4.02
N ASN A 106 -14.74 -21.63 -4.37
CA ASN A 106 -14.62 -22.90 -3.65
C ASN A 106 -13.76 -22.82 -2.38
N GLY A 107 -13.34 -21.62 -1.97
CA GLY A 107 -12.48 -21.37 -0.80
C GLY A 107 -10.99 -21.63 -1.02
N ARG A 108 -10.57 -22.12 -2.20
CA ARG A 108 -9.15 -22.34 -2.50
C ARG A 108 -8.42 -21.00 -2.62
N LYS A 109 -7.25 -20.89 -2.00
CA LYS A 109 -6.37 -19.71 -2.06
C LYS A 109 -5.21 -19.93 -3.02
N GLU A 110 -5.06 -19.04 -3.98
CA GLU A 110 -4.01 -19.04 -5.01
C GLU A 110 -3.16 -17.79 -4.85
N LYS A 111 -1.84 -17.91 -5.08
CA LYS A 111 -0.87 -16.90 -4.65
C LYS A 111 0.04 -16.50 -5.79
N PHE A 112 0.23 -15.20 -5.99
CA PHE A 112 0.96 -14.63 -7.11
C PHE A 112 1.95 -13.57 -6.63
N PHE A 113 3.23 -13.76 -6.96
CA PHE A 113 4.27 -12.74 -6.80
C PHE A 113 4.43 -11.95 -8.10
N GLY A 114 4.59 -10.63 -7.98
CA GLY A 114 4.86 -9.73 -9.09
C GLY A 114 3.61 -9.06 -9.68
N SER A 115 3.82 -8.00 -10.46
CA SER A 115 2.77 -7.23 -11.14
C SER A 115 2.38 -7.78 -12.51
N ASP A 116 3.04 -8.85 -12.96
CA ASP A 116 2.96 -9.44 -14.30
C ASP A 116 2.06 -10.69 -14.37
N ARG A 117 1.20 -10.90 -13.36
CA ARG A 117 0.29 -12.06 -13.25
C ARG A 117 -1.20 -11.72 -13.30
N LEU A 118 -1.55 -10.45 -13.55
CA LEU A 118 -2.95 -10.00 -13.61
C LEU A 118 -3.79 -10.75 -14.66
N HIS A 119 -3.20 -11.16 -15.78
CA HIS A 119 -3.88 -11.97 -16.79
C HIS A 119 -4.26 -13.37 -16.30
N ILE A 120 -3.41 -13.99 -15.46
CA ILE A 120 -3.71 -15.29 -14.83
C ILE A 120 -4.80 -15.13 -13.79
N ILE A 121 -4.71 -14.09 -12.96
CA ILE A 121 -5.74 -13.76 -11.96
C ILE A 121 -7.09 -13.55 -12.65
N GLY A 122 -7.14 -12.75 -13.72
CA GLY A 122 -8.34 -12.54 -14.52
C GLY A 122 -8.92 -13.86 -15.05
N HIS A 123 -8.09 -14.70 -15.67
CA HIS A 123 -8.51 -16.02 -16.16
C HIS A 123 -9.12 -16.89 -15.05
N MET A 124 -8.50 -16.94 -13.86
CA MET A 124 -9.00 -17.73 -12.73
C MET A 124 -10.28 -17.18 -12.11
N MET A 125 -10.52 -15.87 -12.23
CA MET A 125 -11.77 -15.22 -11.83
C MET A 125 -12.87 -15.31 -12.90
N GLY A 126 -12.60 -15.94 -14.06
CA GLY A 126 -13.50 -15.93 -15.21
C GLY A 126 -13.67 -14.54 -15.85
N GLN A 127 -12.74 -13.63 -15.57
CA GLN A 127 -12.73 -12.26 -16.10
C GLN A 127 -11.83 -12.17 -17.34
N LYS A 128 -12.26 -11.36 -18.31
CA LYS A 128 -11.43 -11.03 -19.47
C LYS A 128 -10.32 -10.07 -19.03
N PHE A 129 -9.09 -10.34 -19.45
CA PHE A 129 -7.97 -9.42 -19.28
C PHE A 129 -7.74 -8.65 -20.59
N ASP A 130 -8.14 -7.38 -20.63
CA ASP A 130 -7.99 -6.50 -21.80
C ASP A 130 -6.64 -5.77 -21.84
N GLY A 131 -5.68 -6.19 -21.01
CA GLY A 131 -4.41 -5.51 -20.82
C GLY A 131 -4.41 -4.59 -19.60
N PRO A 132 -3.24 -4.02 -19.26
CA PRO A 132 -3.08 -3.18 -18.07
C PRO A 132 -3.70 -1.79 -18.19
N LEU A 133 -3.95 -1.34 -19.42
CA LEU A 133 -4.57 -0.05 -19.74
C LEU A 133 -6.00 -0.28 -20.21
N VAL A 134 -6.88 -0.60 -19.25
CA VAL A 134 -8.31 -0.49 -19.52
C VAL A 134 -8.64 1.00 -19.52
N ALA A 135 -9.17 1.50 -20.64
CA ALA A 135 -9.69 2.86 -20.71
C ALA A 135 -10.68 3.03 -19.56
N SER A 136 -10.38 3.99 -18.67
CA SER A 136 -11.29 4.35 -17.58
C SER A 136 -12.64 4.74 -18.19
N LEU A 137 -13.68 3.96 -17.88
CA LEU A 137 -15.07 4.34 -18.08
C LEU A 137 -15.39 5.63 -17.30
#